data_AF-A0A423X141-F1
#
_entry.id   AF-A0A423X141-F1
#
_cell.length_a   1.000
_cell.length_b   1.000
_cell.length_c   1.000
_cell.angle_alpha   90.00
_cell.angle_beta   90.00
_cell.angle_gamma   90.00
#
_symmetry.space_group_name_H-M   'P 1'
#
loop_
_entity.id
_entity.type
_entity.pdbx_description
1 polymer ?
#
loop_
_entity_poly.entity_id
_entity_poly.type
_entity_poly.pdbx_seq_one_letter_code
_entity_poly.pdbx_strand_id
1 'polypeptide(L)'
;MAASTWGYVRPFDPTKYAVKNTAVQTTTAKPAKVSNNEKAQPVENIPKTMTNHITGTEHDAEGKHHVLMKAEKKRTNKENPKSTTKNTAESTAESENIESFPDETLRLASLRLVGKIHTLKLNGRHMTFAELDGWTCLVPPRAFREGELVLYFENDSFLPAVDTRFANLRPLQTFGGRLGFRVKTRRFGTNELKIVTQGYVYPVEKFPEIWDKVSAVRQIVDMGPRALNERMINLTILAIYRMTNWAERLGIKKWEETQPGQPQSEHPKLGNLPRQIFSGTDITRLQDCPNLFRKPKYHTKTYQESVKLDGTSMTVYFVRKNSRYFNELNPLPEKVGPNTVLANGRFGVCSKNVDLNELQVCSFGYWKTALQYDLPAKLSKVGRNIAISGELCGDGINGNREGIPDRKKEFFVYSIFDIDRRKYLDPREVVIRARQLCLKHVPVIGYFKIPEIAKAHGDLQKRADEKEGEGLVFKCVEDGRSFKVLSNTYLEKHNL
;
A
#
# COMPACT_ATOMS: atom_id res chain seq x y z
N MET A 1 -6.10 14.52 51.93
CA MET A 1 -6.02 13.17 51.32
C MET A 1 -7.39 12.80 50.80
N ALA A 2 -7.57 12.70 49.49
CA ALA A 2 -8.78 12.18 48.86
C ALA A 2 -8.36 11.43 47.58
N ALA A 3 -8.70 10.15 47.51
CA ALA A 3 -8.33 9.23 46.44
C ALA A 3 -9.22 9.44 45.20
N SER A 4 -8.61 9.55 44.03
CA SER A 4 -9.31 9.56 42.74
C SER A 4 -9.40 8.13 42.19
N THR A 5 -10.62 7.60 42.14
CA THR A 5 -10.94 6.33 41.49
C THR A 5 -10.82 6.49 39.98
N TRP A 6 -9.79 5.88 39.39
CA TRP A 6 -9.66 5.71 37.95
C TRP A 6 -10.69 4.68 37.47
N GLY A 7 -11.53 5.07 36.51
CA GLY A 7 -12.54 4.21 35.92
C GLY A 7 -11.92 3.01 35.22
N TYR A 8 -12.29 1.82 35.67
CA TYR A 8 -12.00 0.56 34.98
C TYR A 8 -12.53 0.61 33.54
N VAL A 9 -11.62 0.51 32.58
CA VAL A 9 -11.95 0.22 31.18
C VAL A 9 -12.55 -1.18 31.15
N ARG A 10 -13.83 -1.29 30.75
CA ARG A 10 -14.48 -2.60 30.60
C ARG A 10 -13.78 -3.39 29.49
N PRO A 11 -13.57 -4.71 29.67
CA PRO A 11 -13.05 -5.57 28.61
C PRO A 11 -13.91 -5.50 27.35
N PHE A 12 -13.26 -5.52 26.19
CA PHE A 12 -13.91 -5.61 24.88
C PHE A 12 -14.68 -6.94 24.76
N ASP A 13 -15.98 -6.85 24.46
CA ASP A 13 -16.88 -7.99 24.27
C ASP A 13 -17.31 -8.08 22.80
N PRO A 14 -16.72 -8.99 22.01
CA PRO A 14 -17.04 -9.16 20.59
C PRO A 14 -18.44 -9.75 20.34
N THR A 15 -19.14 -10.29 21.36
CA THR A 15 -20.45 -10.94 21.17
C THR A 15 -21.59 -9.97 20.91
N LYS A 16 -21.40 -8.66 21.15
CA LYS A 16 -22.41 -7.61 20.88
C LYS A 16 -22.62 -7.29 19.40
N TYR A 17 -21.78 -7.82 18.52
CA TYR A 17 -21.83 -7.53 17.08
C TYR A 17 -22.06 -8.78 16.22
N ALA A 18 -22.24 -9.95 16.84
CA ALA A 18 -22.67 -11.15 16.16
C ALA A 18 -24.21 -11.17 16.06
N VAL A 19 -24.74 -11.06 14.85
CA VAL A 19 -26.16 -11.34 14.59
C VAL A 19 -26.38 -12.84 14.83
N LYS A 20 -27.32 -13.19 15.72
CA LYS A 20 -27.79 -14.56 15.90
C LYS A 20 -28.47 -15.03 14.62
N ASN A 21 -27.84 -15.96 13.90
CA ASN A 21 -28.55 -16.79 12.92
C ASN A 21 -29.45 -17.75 13.70
N THR A 22 -30.73 -17.45 13.75
CA THR A 22 -31.75 -18.40 14.20
C THR A 22 -31.83 -19.50 13.13
N ALA A 23 -31.33 -20.69 13.48
CA ALA A 23 -31.44 -21.87 12.63
C ALA A 23 -32.93 -22.25 12.49
N VAL A 24 -33.47 -22.15 11.27
CA VAL A 24 -34.70 -22.84 10.90
C VAL A 24 -34.29 -24.24 10.45
N GLN A 25 -34.68 -25.25 11.24
CA GLN A 25 -34.57 -26.66 10.88
C GLN A 25 -35.50 -26.94 9.68
N THR A 26 -34.90 -27.33 8.55
CA THR A 26 -35.65 -27.88 7.42
C THR A 26 -35.86 -29.37 7.65
N THR A 27 -37.07 -29.75 8.07
CA THR A 27 -37.57 -31.12 7.97
C THR A 27 -38.03 -31.40 6.54
N THR A 28 -37.45 -32.42 5.93
CA THR A 28 -37.83 -32.96 4.61
C THR A 28 -39.19 -33.68 4.66
N ALA A 29 -40.10 -33.34 3.75
CA ALA A 29 -41.17 -34.23 3.28
C ALA A 29 -41.61 -33.85 1.84
N LYS A 30 -41.68 -34.87 0.96
CA LYS A 30 -42.27 -34.81 -0.40
C LYS A 30 -43.79 -34.55 -0.33
N PRO A 31 -44.40 -33.93 -1.36
CA PRO A 31 -45.15 -34.68 -2.40
C PRO A 31 -44.97 -34.07 -3.82
N ALA A 32 -44.93 -34.81 -4.94
CA ALA A 32 -45.95 -35.58 -5.67
C ALA A 32 -46.96 -34.75 -6.52
N LYS A 33 -46.70 -34.78 -7.84
CA LYS A 33 -47.56 -34.86 -9.05
C LYS A 33 -48.71 -33.86 -9.32
N VAL A 34 -48.96 -33.74 -10.64
CA VAL A 34 -50.18 -33.30 -11.38
C VAL A 34 -50.23 -31.80 -11.70
N SER A 35 -50.74 -31.30 -12.83
CA SER A 35 -50.69 -31.59 -14.28
C SER A 35 -51.43 -30.42 -14.96
N ASN A 36 -51.23 -30.28 -16.28
CA ASN A 36 -52.11 -29.62 -17.27
C ASN A 36 -51.95 -28.11 -17.55
N ASN A 37 -51.48 -27.86 -18.79
CA ASN A 37 -52.17 -27.17 -19.90
C ASN A 37 -52.95 -25.89 -19.58
N GLU A 38 -52.65 -24.77 -20.26
CA GLU A 38 -53.27 -24.41 -21.55
C GLU A 38 -52.69 -23.13 -22.18
N LYS A 39 -52.98 -22.99 -23.48
CA LYS A 39 -52.54 -21.97 -24.45
C LYS A 39 -53.27 -20.63 -24.29
N ALA A 40 -52.67 -19.53 -24.73
CA ALA A 40 -53.18 -18.64 -25.81
C ALA A 40 -52.43 -17.28 -25.84
N GLN A 41 -52.09 -16.83 -27.05
CA GLN A 41 -51.59 -15.49 -27.39
C GLN A 41 -52.78 -14.50 -27.63
N PRO A 42 -52.57 -13.34 -28.30
CA PRO A 42 -52.15 -12.01 -27.83
C PRO A 42 -53.28 -10.98 -28.09
N VAL A 43 -53.00 -9.65 -28.05
CA VAL A 43 -53.55 -8.59 -28.97
C VAL A 43 -53.46 -7.17 -28.36
N GLU A 44 -52.67 -6.33 -29.06
CA GLU A 44 -52.91 -4.95 -29.53
C GLU A 44 -53.07 -3.66 -28.68
N ASN A 45 -52.37 -2.64 -29.21
CA ASN A 45 -52.78 -1.27 -29.62
C ASN A 45 -52.65 -0.03 -28.68
N ILE A 46 -51.63 0.81 -29.01
CA ILE A 46 -51.54 2.28 -29.35
C ILE A 46 -52.81 3.19 -29.12
N PRO A 47 -52.83 4.57 -29.20
CA PRO A 47 -51.82 5.66 -29.25
C PRO A 47 -52.09 7.02 -28.50
N LYS A 48 -51.04 7.88 -28.54
CA LYS A 48 -50.93 9.35 -28.82
C LYS A 48 -51.68 10.42 -28.02
N THR A 49 -50.98 11.54 -27.78
CA THR A 49 -51.29 13.00 -28.05
C THR A 49 -50.59 13.87 -26.98
N MET A 50 -50.19 15.14 -27.15
CA MET A 50 -49.98 16.06 -28.25
C MET A 50 -49.11 17.23 -27.73
N THR A 51 -48.51 17.93 -28.70
CA THR A 51 -47.79 19.22 -28.76
C THR A 51 -48.33 20.41 -27.95
N ASN A 52 -47.44 21.39 -27.68
CA ASN A 52 -47.67 22.79 -28.07
C ASN A 52 -46.38 23.61 -28.27
N HIS A 53 -46.45 24.45 -29.32
CA HIS A 53 -45.47 25.42 -29.84
C HIS A 53 -45.62 26.80 -29.18
N ILE A 54 -44.64 27.71 -29.42
CA ILE A 54 -44.74 29.14 -29.87
C ILE A 54 -43.38 29.84 -29.61
N THR A 55 -42.50 30.02 -30.63
CA THR A 55 -42.09 31.28 -31.36
C THR A 55 -41.48 32.40 -30.49
N GLY A 56 -40.42 33.15 -30.82
CA GLY A 56 -39.55 33.31 -32.01
C GLY A 56 -38.73 34.63 -31.90
N THR A 57 -37.75 34.81 -32.82
CA THR A 57 -36.97 36.03 -33.20
C THR A 57 -35.87 36.57 -32.26
N GLU A 58 -34.80 37.27 -32.71
CA GLU A 58 -33.78 37.22 -33.80
C GLU A 58 -32.96 38.53 -33.68
N HIS A 59 -31.62 38.47 -33.84
CA HIS A 59 -30.71 39.42 -34.54
C HIS A 59 -29.24 39.43 -34.00
N ASP A 60 -28.31 38.93 -34.84
CA ASP A 60 -27.14 39.61 -35.47
C ASP A 60 -26.21 40.55 -34.66
N ALA A 61 -24.90 40.73 -34.94
CA ALA A 61 -23.90 40.09 -35.80
C ALA A 61 -22.48 40.66 -35.48
N GLU A 62 -21.46 39.83 -35.74
CA GLU A 62 -20.10 40.06 -36.28
C GLU A 62 -19.17 41.26 -35.93
N GLY A 63 -17.87 40.93 -35.83
CA GLY A 63 -16.74 41.85 -36.06
C GLY A 63 -15.35 41.25 -35.80
N LYS A 64 -14.65 40.84 -36.86
CA LYS A 64 -13.23 40.37 -36.89
C LYS A 64 -12.25 41.57 -36.90
N HIS A 65 -11.00 41.38 -36.43
CA HIS A 65 -9.78 41.81 -37.13
C HIS A 65 -8.47 41.21 -36.55
N HIS A 66 -7.61 40.75 -37.47
CA HIS A 66 -6.20 40.35 -37.30
C HIS A 66 -5.28 41.55 -36.97
N VAL A 67 -4.07 41.28 -36.42
CA VAL A 67 -2.76 41.78 -36.93
C VAL A 67 -1.58 41.11 -36.17
N LEU A 68 -0.57 40.67 -36.94
CA LEU A 68 0.79 40.27 -36.54
C LEU A 68 1.63 41.49 -36.08
N MET A 69 2.65 41.30 -35.24
CA MET A 69 4.07 41.61 -35.58
C MET A 69 5.02 41.50 -34.36
N LYS A 70 6.11 40.76 -34.62
CA LYS A 70 7.53 40.98 -34.29
C LYS A 70 8.07 40.94 -32.85
N ALA A 71 9.07 40.05 -32.77
CA ALA A 71 10.17 39.99 -31.84
C ALA A 71 11.07 41.23 -31.86
N GLU A 72 11.75 41.48 -30.74
CA GLU A 72 13.11 42.03 -30.76
C GLU A 72 13.95 41.55 -29.57
N LYS A 73 15.09 40.97 -29.90
CA LYS A 73 16.22 40.68 -29.02
C LYS A 73 16.96 41.98 -28.72
N LYS A 74 17.42 42.18 -27.48
CA LYS A 74 18.68 42.88 -27.21
C LYS A 74 19.49 42.17 -26.14
N ARG A 75 20.60 41.59 -26.62
CA ARG A 75 21.81 41.26 -25.85
C ARG A 75 22.55 42.56 -25.53
N THR A 76 23.24 42.61 -24.39
CA THR A 76 24.59 43.20 -24.24
C THR A 76 25.11 42.82 -22.83
N ASN A 77 26.13 41.95 -22.82
CA ASN A 77 27.50 42.19 -22.32
C ASN A 77 27.59 42.29 -20.78
N LYS A 78 28.08 41.24 -20.10
CA LYS A 78 29.51 41.03 -19.75
C LYS A 78 30.08 42.24 -19.01
N GLU A 79 30.29 42.08 -17.69
CA GLU A 79 31.63 42.14 -17.08
C GLU A 79 31.56 41.76 -15.59
N ASN A 80 32.49 40.89 -15.20
CA ASN A 80 32.84 40.58 -13.81
C ASN A 80 34.02 41.50 -13.45
N PRO A 81 34.16 41.91 -12.17
CA PRO A 81 35.42 41.58 -11.52
C PRO A 81 35.26 41.14 -10.05
N LYS A 82 35.90 39.99 -9.78
CA LYS A 82 36.74 39.62 -8.63
C LYS A 82 36.46 40.27 -7.25
N SER A 83 36.11 39.37 -6.33
CA SER A 83 36.81 39.09 -5.06
C SER A 83 36.97 40.22 -4.04
N THR A 84 36.25 40.11 -2.91
CA THR A 84 36.86 40.29 -1.60
C THR A 84 36.16 39.43 -0.54
N THR A 85 36.98 38.67 0.15
CA THR A 85 36.71 37.75 1.24
C THR A 85 36.20 38.47 2.48
N LYS A 86 35.19 37.91 3.16
CA LYS A 86 35.08 37.98 4.63
C LYS A 86 34.25 36.82 5.17
N ASN A 87 34.86 36.08 6.07
CA ASN A 87 34.35 34.93 6.79
C ASN A 87 33.07 35.27 7.57
N THR A 88 32.09 34.37 7.56
CA THR A 88 31.22 34.16 8.73
C THR A 88 30.88 32.68 8.78
N ALA A 89 31.27 32.05 9.89
CA ALA A 89 31.04 30.67 10.18
C ALA A 89 29.53 30.43 10.33
N GLU A 90 28.96 29.59 9.47
CA GLU A 90 27.60 29.08 9.62
C GLU A 90 27.69 27.56 9.71
N SER A 91 27.33 27.05 10.88
CA SER A 91 27.21 25.63 11.17
C SER A 91 26.11 25.04 10.28
N THR A 92 26.49 24.44 9.16
CA THR A 92 25.62 23.55 8.40
C THR A 92 25.41 22.30 9.22
N ALA A 93 24.32 22.28 9.99
CA ALA A 93 23.71 21.04 10.43
C ALA A 93 23.41 20.22 9.18
N GLU A 94 24.12 19.09 9.05
CA GLU A 94 23.93 18.11 8.01
C GLU A 94 22.45 17.79 7.88
N SER A 95 21.87 18.13 6.72
CA SER A 95 20.53 17.71 6.36
C SER A 95 20.54 16.19 6.26
N GLU A 96 20.02 15.53 7.30
CA GLU A 96 19.75 14.10 7.28
C GLU A 96 18.95 13.77 6.02
N ASN A 97 19.52 12.87 5.23
CA ASN A 97 18.99 12.38 3.97
C ASN A 97 17.51 12.02 4.10
N ILE A 98 16.68 12.69 3.30
CA ILE A 98 15.31 12.28 3.03
C ILE A 98 15.42 10.90 2.37
N GLU A 99 15.18 9.82 3.12
CA GLU A 99 14.99 8.48 2.57
C GLU A 99 13.81 8.57 1.59
N SER A 100 14.14 8.61 0.28
CA SER A 100 13.15 8.40 -0.75
C SER A 100 12.60 6.98 -0.57
N PHE A 101 11.33 6.90 -0.17
CA PHE A 101 10.65 5.63 -0.01
C PHE A 101 10.74 4.89 -1.34
N PRO A 102 11.27 3.65 -1.34
CA PRO A 102 11.48 2.95 -2.58
C PRO A 102 10.15 2.64 -3.25
N ASP A 103 10.17 2.68 -4.58
CA ASP A 103 9.14 2.13 -5.47
C ASP A 103 8.60 0.81 -4.88
N GLU A 104 7.27 0.62 -4.87
CA GLU A 104 6.64 -0.62 -4.38
C GLU A 104 7.22 -1.88 -5.02
N THR A 105 7.75 -1.74 -6.23
CA THR A 105 8.40 -2.83 -6.95
C THR A 105 9.79 -3.17 -6.42
N LEU A 106 10.48 -2.26 -5.71
CA LEU A 106 11.86 -2.46 -5.23
C LEU A 106 12.02 -3.78 -4.46
N ARG A 107 11.02 -4.16 -3.67
CA ARG A 107 11.10 -5.32 -2.78
C ARG A 107 10.63 -6.62 -3.42
N LEU A 108 9.92 -6.54 -4.56
CA LEU A 108 9.37 -7.72 -5.23
C LEU A 108 10.46 -8.68 -5.71
N ALA A 109 11.64 -8.16 -6.08
CA ALA A 109 12.80 -8.97 -6.40
C ALA A 109 14.04 -8.41 -5.69
N SER A 110 14.67 -9.21 -4.84
CA SER A 110 15.80 -8.79 -4.01
C SER A 110 16.87 -9.87 -3.91
N LEU A 111 18.13 -9.46 -3.84
CA LEU A 111 19.21 -10.37 -3.46
C LEU A 111 19.10 -10.68 -1.97
N ARG A 112 19.22 -11.95 -1.60
CA ARG A 112 19.18 -12.41 -0.20
C ARG A 112 20.20 -13.52 0.04
N LEU A 113 20.53 -13.74 1.31
CA LEU A 113 21.39 -14.85 1.73
C LEU A 113 20.53 -16.01 2.23
N VAL A 114 20.85 -17.21 1.76
CA VAL A 114 20.33 -18.45 2.31
C VAL A 114 20.82 -18.58 3.75
N GLY A 115 19.88 -18.61 4.69
CA GLY A 115 20.09 -18.94 6.09
C GLY A 115 20.16 -20.45 6.27
N LYS A 116 19.35 -20.99 7.18
CA LYS A 116 19.30 -22.44 7.41
C LYS A 116 18.54 -23.16 6.30
N ILE A 117 19.00 -24.36 5.96
CA ILE A 117 18.26 -25.29 5.10
C ILE A 117 17.84 -26.51 5.93
N HIS A 118 16.55 -26.85 5.87
CA HIS A 118 16.04 -28.02 6.56
C HIS A 118 15.17 -28.87 5.62
N THR A 119 15.23 -30.19 5.79
CA THR A 119 14.40 -31.14 5.05
C THR A 119 13.50 -31.86 6.01
N LEU A 120 12.20 -31.85 5.73
CA LEU A 120 11.17 -32.45 6.58
C LEU A 120 10.32 -33.41 5.75
N LYS A 121 9.87 -34.50 6.39
CA LYS A 121 8.92 -35.43 5.79
C LYS A 121 7.51 -34.96 6.13
N LEU A 122 6.82 -34.37 5.15
CA LEU A 122 5.47 -33.85 5.26
C LEU A 122 4.54 -34.65 4.34
N ASN A 123 3.43 -35.16 4.88
CA ASN A 123 2.45 -35.93 4.11
C ASN A 123 3.10 -37.06 3.27
N GLY A 124 4.09 -37.75 3.85
CA GLY A 124 4.83 -38.83 3.20
C GLY A 124 5.92 -38.39 2.20
N ARG A 125 6.06 -37.10 1.91
CA ARG A 125 7.05 -36.56 0.95
C ARG A 125 8.16 -35.80 1.68
N HIS A 126 9.39 -35.97 1.23
CA HIS A 126 10.50 -35.13 1.69
C HIS A 126 10.43 -33.78 0.98
N MET A 127 10.42 -32.71 1.77
CA MET A 127 10.37 -31.34 1.28
C MET A 127 11.50 -30.55 1.93
N THR A 128 12.20 -29.75 1.12
CA THR A 128 13.33 -28.95 1.56
C THR A 128 12.96 -27.48 1.59
N PHE A 129 13.33 -26.80 2.66
CA PHE A 129 13.01 -25.40 2.90
C PHE A 129 14.29 -24.62 3.20
N ALA A 130 14.34 -23.39 2.72
CA ALA A 130 15.41 -22.44 2.99
C ALA A 130 14.85 -21.22 3.74
N GLU A 131 15.55 -20.80 4.80
CA GLU A 131 15.28 -19.54 5.48
C GLU A 131 15.98 -18.38 4.75
N LEU A 132 15.29 -17.26 4.54
CA LEU A 132 15.80 -16.04 3.91
C LEU A 132 15.36 -14.85 4.73
N ASP A 133 16.26 -14.27 5.53
CA ASP A 133 15.90 -13.27 6.54
C ASP A 133 14.82 -13.80 7.51
N GLY A 134 13.59 -13.26 7.45
CA GLY A 134 12.43 -13.77 8.19
C GLY A 134 11.46 -14.62 7.35
N TRP A 135 11.84 -14.95 6.11
CA TRP A 135 11.03 -15.75 5.19
C TRP A 135 11.43 -17.23 5.20
N THR A 136 10.48 -18.11 4.90
CA THR A 136 10.73 -19.52 4.63
C THR A 136 10.25 -19.84 3.22
N CYS A 137 11.10 -20.46 2.40
CA CYS A 137 10.79 -20.79 1.01
C CYS A 137 10.92 -22.28 0.75
N LEU A 138 9.98 -22.85 -0.01
CA LEU A 138 10.15 -24.18 -0.57
C LEU A 138 11.24 -24.14 -1.65
N VAL A 139 12.24 -25.01 -1.55
CA VAL A 139 13.34 -25.09 -2.52
C VAL A 139 13.53 -26.54 -2.98
N PRO A 140 14.07 -26.77 -4.20
CA PRO A 140 14.40 -28.12 -4.62
C PRO A 140 15.51 -28.72 -3.72
N PRO A 141 15.49 -30.04 -3.46
CA PRO A 141 16.51 -30.68 -2.66
C PRO A 141 17.90 -30.45 -3.22
N ARG A 142 18.86 -30.10 -2.35
CA ARG A 142 20.28 -29.88 -2.68
C ARG A 142 20.53 -28.78 -3.74
N ALA A 143 19.56 -27.91 -4.01
CA ALA A 143 19.70 -26.83 -4.99
C ALA A 143 20.48 -25.62 -4.47
N PHE A 144 20.57 -25.45 -3.15
CA PHE A 144 21.21 -24.30 -2.50
C PHE A 144 22.05 -24.74 -1.30
N ARG A 145 22.95 -23.86 -0.85
CA ARG A 145 23.78 -24.01 0.36
C ARG A 145 23.58 -22.84 1.33
N GLU A 146 23.79 -23.08 2.62
CA GLU A 146 23.76 -22.00 3.61
C GLU A 146 24.84 -20.96 3.31
N GLY A 147 24.49 -19.67 3.42
CA GLY A 147 25.36 -18.54 3.07
C GLY A 147 25.39 -18.18 1.58
N GLU A 148 24.72 -18.95 0.72
CA GLU A 148 24.64 -18.68 -0.72
C GLU A 148 23.80 -17.43 -1.01
N LEU A 149 24.24 -16.64 -1.99
CA LEU A 149 23.50 -15.47 -2.47
C LEU A 149 22.47 -15.91 -3.51
N VAL A 150 21.20 -15.55 -3.32
CA VAL A 150 20.08 -15.93 -4.18
C VAL A 150 19.25 -14.73 -4.60
N LEU A 151 18.50 -14.88 -5.69
CA LEU A 151 17.46 -13.94 -6.07
C LEU A 151 16.11 -14.41 -5.51
N TYR A 152 15.56 -13.62 -4.60
CA TYR A 152 14.28 -13.86 -3.94
C TYR A 152 13.19 -12.99 -4.57
N PHE A 153 12.05 -13.62 -4.87
CA PHE A 153 10.83 -12.98 -5.31
C PHE A 153 9.79 -12.99 -4.19
N GLU A 154 9.36 -11.83 -3.73
CA GLU A 154 8.37 -11.71 -2.65
C GLU A 154 6.97 -12.18 -3.10
N ASN A 155 6.13 -12.56 -2.16
CA ASN A 155 4.69 -12.71 -2.41
C ASN A 155 4.10 -11.52 -3.16
N ASP A 156 3.08 -11.81 -3.96
CA ASP A 156 2.44 -10.88 -4.90
C ASP A 156 3.34 -10.46 -6.06
N SER A 157 4.54 -11.02 -6.22
CA SER A 157 5.29 -10.86 -7.47
C SER A 157 4.58 -11.59 -8.61
N PHE A 158 4.31 -10.88 -9.71
CA PHE A 158 3.87 -11.45 -10.97
C PHE A 158 5.06 -11.68 -11.89
N LEU A 159 5.43 -12.94 -12.06
CA LEU A 159 6.56 -13.40 -12.86
C LEU A 159 6.08 -13.68 -14.30
N PRO A 160 6.46 -12.86 -15.29
CA PRO A 160 5.85 -12.92 -16.62
C PRO A 160 6.32 -14.17 -17.40
N ALA A 161 5.40 -14.92 -17.98
CA ALA A 161 5.71 -16.19 -18.68
C ALA A 161 6.43 -16.00 -20.03
N VAL A 162 6.48 -14.77 -20.55
CA VAL A 162 7.32 -14.42 -21.72
C VAL A 162 8.81 -14.55 -21.40
N ASP A 163 9.18 -14.42 -20.12
CA ASP A 163 10.52 -14.76 -19.66
C ASP A 163 10.63 -16.29 -19.51
N THR A 164 11.52 -16.90 -20.29
CA THR A 164 11.70 -18.36 -20.34
C THR A 164 12.09 -18.96 -18.99
N ARG A 165 12.66 -18.16 -18.09
CA ARG A 165 13.00 -18.56 -16.71
C ARG A 165 11.73 -18.87 -15.89
N PHE A 166 10.61 -18.23 -16.23
CA PHE A 166 9.32 -18.35 -15.54
C PHE A 166 8.26 -19.12 -16.34
N ALA A 167 8.48 -19.36 -17.64
CA ALA A 167 7.51 -19.95 -18.56
C ALA A 167 6.91 -21.29 -18.11
N ASN A 168 7.65 -22.08 -17.34
CA ASN A 168 7.23 -23.40 -16.84
C ASN A 168 6.58 -23.39 -15.46
N LEU A 169 6.48 -22.23 -14.80
CA LEU A 169 5.82 -22.11 -13.50
C LEU A 169 4.30 -22.31 -13.66
N ARG A 170 3.66 -22.91 -12.66
CA ARG A 170 2.22 -23.22 -12.70
C ARG A 170 1.54 -23.00 -11.34
N PRO A 171 0.25 -22.61 -11.33
CA PRO A 171 -0.57 -22.26 -12.50
C PRO A 171 -0.24 -20.85 -13.03
N LEU A 172 -0.34 -20.66 -14.35
CA LEU A 172 -0.23 -19.33 -14.96
C LEU A 172 -1.58 -18.61 -14.90
N GLN A 173 -1.54 -17.29 -14.75
CA GLN A 173 -2.70 -16.40 -14.66
C GLN A 173 -2.46 -15.17 -15.54
N THR A 174 -3.54 -14.57 -16.03
CA THR A 174 -3.48 -13.34 -16.84
C THR A 174 -3.58 -12.11 -15.94
N PHE A 175 -2.62 -11.19 -16.07
CA PHE A 175 -2.59 -9.91 -15.36
C PHE A 175 -2.12 -8.79 -16.29
N GLY A 176 -2.91 -7.72 -16.41
CA GLY A 176 -2.62 -6.62 -17.33
C GLY A 176 -2.41 -7.08 -18.78
N GLY A 177 -3.20 -8.06 -19.24
CA GLY A 177 -3.11 -8.64 -20.58
C GLY A 177 -1.90 -9.56 -20.82
N ARG A 178 -1.08 -9.84 -19.80
CA ARG A 178 0.08 -10.73 -19.89
C ARG A 178 -0.15 -12.01 -19.10
N LEU A 179 0.33 -13.14 -19.61
CA LEU A 179 0.32 -14.42 -18.91
C LEU A 179 1.56 -14.53 -18.01
N GLY A 180 1.42 -15.05 -16.80
CA GLY A 180 2.53 -15.18 -15.85
C GLY A 180 2.16 -15.93 -14.57
N PHE A 181 3.13 -16.16 -13.71
CA PHE A 181 2.94 -16.85 -12.44
C PHE A 181 2.84 -15.84 -11.29
N ARG A 182 1.82 -15.97 -10.45
CA ARG A 182 1.69 -15.19 -9.21
C ARG A 182 2.34 -15.95 -8.06
N VAL A 183 3.33 -15.33 -7.42
CA VAL A 183 3.91 -15.82 -6.17
C VAL A 183 2.89 -15.60 -5.03
N LYS A 184 2.58 -16.66 -4.28
CA LYS A 184 1.56 -16.66 -3.21
C LYS A 184 2.07 -17.36 -1.96
N THR A 185 1.38 -17.15 -0.85
CA THR A 185 1.55 -17.96 0.36
C THR A 185 1.11 -19.39 0.07
N ARG A 186 1.91 -20.37 0.52
CA ARG A 186 1.56 -21.79 0.46
C ARG A 186 1.80 -22.43 1.81
N ARG A 187 1.07 -23.50 2.08
CA ARG A 187 1.18 -24.27 3.33
C ARG A 187 1.38 -25.74 3.06
N PHE A 188 2.25 -26.34 3.85
CA PHE A 188 2.56 -27.77 3.81
C PHE A 188 2.44 -28.40 5.20
N GLY A 189 2.17 -29.71 5.23
CA GLY A 189 2.07 -30.50 6.45
C GLY A 189 0.64 -30.66 6.99
N THR A 190 0.53 -31.10 8.24
CA THR A 190 -0.73 -31.42 8.95
C THR A 190 -1.03 -30.38 10.02
N ASN A 191 -2.05 -30.60 10.86
CA ASN A 191 -2.32 -29.69 11.97
C ASN A 191 -1.23 -29.68 13.05
N GLU A 192 -0.46 -30.76 13.17
CA GLU A 192 0.60 -30.94 14.17
C GLU A 192 1.94 -30.37 13.70
N LEU A 193 2.22 -30.43 12.40
CA LEU A 193 3.42 -29.85 11.79
C LEU A 193 3.03 -29.05 10.55
N LYS A 194 3.01 -27.72 10.70
CA LYS A 194 2.63 -26.75 9.66
C LYS A 194 3.85 -25.94 9.24
N ILE A 195 4.06 -25.82 7.94
CA ILE A 195 5.08 -24.91 7.39
C ILE A 195 4.43 -24.00 6.37
N VAL A 196 4.56 -22.70 6.61
CA VAL A 196 4.17 -21.65 5.67
C VAL A 196 5.38 -21.32 4.82
N THR A 197 5.20 -21.31 3.51
CA THR A 197 6.22 -20.89 2.56
C THR A 197 5.77 -19.67 1.80
N GLN A 198 6.65 -18.68 1.71
CA GLN A 198 6.39 -17.38 1.10
C GLN A 198 7.58 -16.97 0.25
N GLY A 199 7.28 -16.54 -0.97
CA GLY A 199 8.25 -16.17 -1.97
C GLY A 199 8.70 -17.32 -2.87
N TYR A 200 9.51 -16.96 -3.86
CA TYR A 200 10.11 -17.88 -4.82
C TYR A 200 11.60 -17.56 -4.96
N VAL A 201 12.45 -18.57 -5.13
CA VAL A 201 13.91 -18.39 -5.10
C VAL A 201 14.56 -18.96 -6.36
N TYR A 202 15.53 -18.24 -6.90
CA TYR A 202 16.39 -18.71 -7.96
C TYR A 202 17.87 -18.44 -7.64
N PRO A 203 18.80 -19.28 -8.15
CA PRO A 203 20.21 -18.92 -8.23
C PRO A 203 20.39 -17.62 -9.03
N VAL A 204 21.30 -16.76 -8.59
CA VAL A 204 21.54 -15.45 -9.23
C VAL A 204 22.08 -15.64 -10.65
N GLU A 205 22.82 -16.70 -10.90
CA GLU A 205 23.45 -17.09 -12.17
C GLU A 205 22.43 -17.30 -13.29
N LYS A 206 21.17 -17.60 -12.96
CA LYS A 206 20.09 -17.68 -13.96
C LYS A 206 19.67 -16.31 -14.51
N PHE A 207 20.22 -15.23 -13.97
CA PHE A 207 19.95 -13.85 -14.36
C PHE A 207 21.27 -13.16 -14.72
N PRO A 208 21.83 -13.39 -15.92
CA PRO A 208 23.11 -12.81 -16.35
C PRO A 208 23.19 -11.29 -16.12
N GLU A 209 22.09 -10.58 -16.39
CA GLU A 209 21.98 -9.13 -16.20
C GLU A 209 22.19 -8.68 -14.74
N ILE A 210 21.96 -9.57 -13.77
CA ILE A 210 22.21 -9.37 -12.34
C ILE A 210 23.56 -9.98 -11.95
N TRP A 211 23.83 -11.21 -12.40
CA TRP A 211 25.04 -11.96 -12.11
C TRP A 211 26.31 -11.22 -12.55
N ASP A 212 26.31 -10.58 -13.71
CA ASP A 212 27.47 -9.83 -14.21
C ASP A 212 27.83 -8.67 -13.26
N LYS A 213 26.81 -8.00 -12.73
CA LYS A 213 26.97 -6.91 -11.74
C LYS A 213 27.51 -7.45 -10.41
N VAL A 214 26.92 -8.54 -9.92
CA VAL A 214 27.35 -9.21 -8.69
C VAL A 214 28.78 -9.71 -8.81
N SER A 215 29.14 -10.32 -9.94
CA SER A 215 30.46 -10.87 -10.22
C SER A 215 31.53 -9.79 -10.30
N ALA A 216 31.23 -8.64 -10.90
CA ALA A 216 32.15 -7.51 -10.92
C ALA A 216 32.51 -7.03 -9.51
N VAL A 217 31.53 -6.96 -8.60
CA VAL A 217 31.78 -6.62 -7.20
C VAL A 217 32.63 -7.68 -6.50
N ARG A 218 32.34 -8.98 -6.72
CA ARG A 218 33.15 -10.08 -6.18
C ARG A 218 34.62 -9.93 -6.58
N GLN A 219 34.88 -9.74 -7.87
CA GLN A 219 36.25 -9.58 -8.39
C GLN A 219 36.99 -8.39 -7.76
N ILE A 220 36.33 -7.23 -7.64
CA ILE A 220 36.94 -6.04 -7.02
C ILE A 220 37.28 -6.30 -5.55
N VAL A 221 36.36 -6.95 -4.82
CA VAL A 221 36.56 -7.25 -3.40
C VAL A 221 37.68 -8.27 -3.21
N ASP A 222 37.77 -9.28 -4.08
CA ASP A 222 38.81 -10.30 -4.06
C ASP A 222 40.20 -9.74 -4.42
N MET A 223 40.27 -8.67 -5.22
CA MET A 223 41.51 -7.94 -5.51
C MET A 223 41.95 -6.99 -4.37
N GLY A 224 41.13 -6.83 -3.34
CA GLY A 224 41.44 -5.97 -2.19
C GLY A 224 42.62 -6.48 -1.36
N PRO A 225 43.27 -5.61 -0.57
CA PRO A 225 44.45 -5.97 0.24
C PRO A 225 44.13 -6.93 1.39
N ARG A 226 42.85 -7.22 1.65
CA ARG A 226 42.38 -8.16 2.68
C ARG A 226 41.52 -9.23 2.03
N ALA A 227 41.92 -10.49 2.17
CA ALA A 227 41.07 -11.63 1.84
C ALA A 227 39.80 -11.57 2.71
N LEU A 228 38.67 -11.21 2.11
CA LEU A 228 37.38 -11.29 2.77
C LEU A 228 36.84 -12.71 2.61
N ASN A 229 36.24 -13.25 3.66
CA ASN A 229 35.50 -14.50 3.53
C ASN A 229 34.23 -14.28 2.69
N GLU A 230 33.73 -15.35 2.08
CA GLU A 230 32.56 -15.32 1.19
C GLU A 230 31.35 -14.63 1.81
N ARG A 231 31.13 -14.84 3.11
CA ARG A 231 30.03 -14.18 3.84
C ARG A 231 30.16 -12.66 3.83
N MET A 232 31.35 -12.11 4.05
CA MET A 232 31.58 -10.66 4.05
C MET A 232 31.43 -10.08 2.63
N ILE A 233 31.88 -10.82 1.62
CA ILE A 233 31.67 -10.46 0.20
C ILE A 233 30.17 -10.35 -0.08
N ASN A 234 29.40 -11.38 0.30
CA ASN A 234 27.94 -11.39 0.10
C ASN A 234 27.25 -10.26 0.86
N LEU A 235 27.64 -9.96 2.10
CA LEU A 235 27.11 -8.82 2.85
C LEU A 235 27.42 -7.48 2.19
N THR A 236 28.59 -7.34 1.58
CA THR A 236 28.99 -6.14 0.83
C THR A 236 28.15 -5.98 -0.42
N ILE A 237 27.94 -7.05 -1.18
CA ILE A 237 27.06 -7.08 -2.36
C ILE A 237 25.62 -6.70 -1.97
N LEU A 238 25.09 -7.27 -0.88
CA LEU A 238 23.78 -6.93 -0.37
C LEU A 238 23.67 -5.45 0.02
N ALA A 239 24.72 -4.87 0.62
CA ALA A 239 24.74 -3.46 0.97
C ALA A 239 24.74 -2.55 -0.27
N ILE A 240 25.55 -2.88 -1.28
CA ILE A 240 25.65 -2.12 -2.54
C ILE A 240 24.33 -2.14 -3.31
N TYR A 241 23.72 -3.31 -3.44
CA TYR A 241 22.52 -3.49 -4.27
C TYR A 241 21.20 -3.40 -3.50
N ARG A 242 21.23 -3.02 -2.21
CA ARG A 242 20.04 -2.92 -1.35
C ARG A 242 18.92 -2.06 -1.94
N MET A 243 19.29 -1.00 -2.65
CA MET A 243 18.36 -0.02 -3.24
C MET A 243 18.19 -0.21 -4.75
N THR A 244 18.60 -1.36 -5.30
CA THR A 244 18.44 -1.65 -6.73
C THR A 244 17.08 -2.29 -7.00
N ASN A 245 16.32 -1.73 -7.93
CA ASN A 245 15.02 -2.25 -8.35
C ASN A 245 15.18 -3.39 -9.37
N TRP A 246 15.45 -4.59 -8.89
CA TRP A 246 15.56 -5.76 -9.77
C TRP A 246 14.22 -6.13 -10.39
N ALA A 247 13.09 -5.83 -9.73
CA ALA A 247 11.77 -6.16 -10.26
C ALA A 247 11.47 -5.40 -11.55
N GLU A 248 11.72 -4.09 -11.56
CA GLU A 248 11.59 -3.25 -12.76
C GLU A 248 12.46 -3.80 -13.90
N ARG A 249 13.72 -4.12 -13.61
CA ARG A 249 14.66 -4.65 -14.60
C ARG A 249 14.21 -5.99 -15.20
N LEU A 250 13.51 -6.80 -14.42
CA LEU A 250 12.98 -8.11 -14.82
C LEU A 250 11.54 -8.04 -15.35
N GLY A 251 10.94 -6.86 -15.43
CA GLY A 251 9.54 -6.68 -15.84
C GLY A 251 8.52 -7.31 -14.88
N ILE A 252 8.92 -7.50 -13.61
CA ILE A 252 8.08 -8.04 -12.54
C ILE A 252 7.18 -6.94 -12.02
N LYS A 253 5.90 -7.26 -11.91
CA LYS A 253 4.88 -6.35 -11.38
C LYS A 253 4.34 -6.90 -10.07
N LYS A 254 3.81 -6.01 -9.24
CA LYS A 254 3.00 -6.41 -8.11
C LYS A 254 1.64 -6.86 -8.63
N TRP A 255 1.23 -8.06 -8.26
CA TRP A 255 -0.11 -8.55 -8.48
C TRP A 255 -1.06 -7.77 -7.59
N GLU A 256 -2.09 -7.22 -8.20
CA GLU A 256 -3.23 -6.65 -7.51
C GLU A 256 -4.49 -7.33 -8.06
N GLU A 257 -5.50 -7.55 -7.22
CA GLU A 257 -6.77 -8.10 -7.72
C GLU A 257 -7.33 -7.15 -8.79
N THR A 258 -7.44 -7.67 -10.02
CA THR A 258 -8.01 -6.93 -11.15
C THR A 258 -9.47 -6.64 -10.82
N GLN A 259 -9.78 -5.36 -10.60
CA GLN A 259 -11.14 -4.94 -10.29
C GLN A 259 -12.05 -5.13 -11.51
N PRO A 260 -13.38 -5.30 -11.30
CA PRO A 260 -14.35 -5.11 -12.37
C PRO A 260 -14.07 -3.79 -13.08
N GLY A 261 -14.17 -3.77 -14.41
CA GLY A 261 -13.78 -2.62 -15.23
C GLY A 261 -14.25 -1.30 -14.60
N GLN A 262 -13.30 -0.42 -14.26
CA GLN A 262 -13.63 0.91 -13.79
C GLN A 262 -14.48 1.59 -14.89
N PRO A 263 -15.56 2.29 -14.55
CA PRO A 263 -16.31 3.06 -15.53
C PRO A 263 -15.36 3.99 -16.29
N GLN A 264 -15.58 4.13 -17.60
CA GLN A 264 -14.84 5.11 -18.37
C GLN A 264 -15.15 6.49 -17.80
N SER A 265 -14.13 7.18 -17.29
CA SER A 265 -14.29 8.52 -16.73
C SER A 265 -13.97 9.56 -17.80
N GLU A 266 -14.90 10.49 -18.04
CA GLU A 266 -14.66 11.66 -18.89
C GLU A 266 -13.66 12.64 -18.27
N HIS A 267 -13.54 12.62 -16.94
CA HIS A 267 -12.62 13.47 -16.20
C HIS A 267 -11.31 12.73 -15.87
N PRO A 268 -10.14 13.30 -16.23
CA PRO A 268 -8.87 12.71 -15.88
C PRO A 268 -8.58 12.86 -14.39
N LYS A 269 -7.78 11.93 -13.86
CA LYS A 269 -7.08 12.10 -12.57
C LYS A 269 -6.24 13.38 -12.57
N LEU A 270 -5.98 13.95 -11.39
CA LEU A 270 -5.16 15.16 -11.27
C LEU A 270 -3.68 14.87 -11.50
N GLY A 271 -3.22 13.67 -11.09
CA GLY A 271 -1.84 13.25 -11.27
C GLY A 271 -1.51 12.01 -10.44
N ASN A 272 -0.22 11.75 -10.27
CA ASN A 272 0.24 10.74 -9.32
C ASN A 272 0.04 11.25 -7.89
N LEU A 273 0.11 10.35 -6.91
CA LEU A 273 0.16 10.74 -5.49
C LEU A 273 1.25 11.82 -5.30
N PRO A 274 0.97 12.97 -4.64
CA PRO A 274 1.93 14.05 -4.39
C PRO A 274 3.07 13.68 -3.42
N ARG A 275 3.88 12.68 -3.77
CA ARG A 275 4.95 12.12 -2.93
C ARG A 275 6.04 13.14 -2.58
N GLN A 276 6.13 14.23 -3.35
CA GLN A 276 6.98 15.36 -3.06
C GLN A 276 6.59 16.09 -1.77
N ILE A 277 5.30 16.14 -1.38
CA ILE A 277 4.82 16.91 -0.22
C ILE A 277 4.41 16.04 0.99
N PHE A 278 4.07 14.76 0.80
CA PHE A 278 3.84 13.82 1.89
C PHE A 278 4.16 12.38 1.50
N SER A 279 4.43 11.54 2.49
CA SER A 279 4.79 10.14 2.30
C SER A 279 3.61 9.26 1.85
N GLY A 280 3.91 8.24 1.06
CA GLY A 280 2.94 7.18 0.71
C GLY A 280 2.58 6.28 1.89
N THR A 281 1.80 5.23 1.63
CA THR A 281 1.22 4.37 2.68
C THR A 281 1.86 2.99 2.78
N ASP A 282 2.95 2.76 2.05
CA ASP A 282 3.67 1.49 2.06
C ASP A 282 4.46 1.29 3.35
N ILE A 283 4.30 0.11 3.94
CA ILE A 283 4.94 -0.28 5.19
C ILE A 283 5.64 -1.62 5.01
N THR A 284 6.84 -1.72 5.57
CA THR A 284 7.72 -2.91 5.54
C THR A 284 7.11 -4.10 6.27
N ARG A 285 7.25 -5.31 5.71
CA ARG A 285 6.86 -6.54 6.38
C ARG A 285 7.86 -6.89 7.48
N LEU A 286 7.38 -7.54 8.54
CA LEU A 286 8.20 -8.01 9.66
C LEU A 286 9.41 -8.84 9.21
N GLN A 287 9.22 -9.69 8.19
CA GLN A 287 10.24 -10.57 7.63
C GLN A 287 11.45 -9.80 7.09
N ASP A 288 11.27 -8.54 6.69
CA ASP A 288 12.33 -7.63 6.22
C ASP A 288 12.88 -6.72 7.33
N CYS A 289 12.55 -7.02 8.59
CA CYS A 289 13.03 -6.28 9.76
C CYS A 289 13.98 -7.13 10.64
N PRO A 290 15.09 -7.69 10.12
CA PRO A 290 15.96 -8.61 10.88
C PRO A 290 16.63 -7.95 12.09
N ASN A 291 16.78 -6.62 12.05
CA ASN A 291 17.41 -5.86 13.13
C ASN A 291 16.50 -5.61 14.34
N LEU A 292 15.18 -5.85 14.21
CA LEU A 292 14.19 -5.57 15.25
C LEU A 292 14.52 -6.25 16.59
N PHE A 293 15.09 -7.47 16.52
CA PHE A 293 15.48 -8.27 17.68
C PHE A 293 17.01 -8.37 17.87
N ARG A 294 17.80 -7.82 16.95
CA ARG A 294 19.28 -7.92 17.00
C ARG A 294 19.94 -6.67 17.56
N LYS A 295 19.42 -5.47 17.26
CA LYS A 295 20.06 -4.22 17.68
C LYS A 295 19.38 -3.66 18.94
N PRO A 296 20.12 -3.40 20.03
CA PRO A 296 19.56 -2.89 21.29
C PRO A 296 18.71 -1.63 21.16
N LYS A 297 19.02 -0.76 20.18
CA LYS A 297 18.28 0.48 19.93
C LYS A 297 16.79 0.31 19.62
N TYR A 298 16.34 -0.90 19.26
CA TYR A 298 14.93 -1.19 19.03
C TYR A 298 14.21 -1.69 20.29
N HIS A 299 14.94 -2.15 21.30
CA HIS A 299 14.35 -2.81 22.48
C HIS A 299 13.67 -1.81 23.43
N THR A 300 14.08 -0.54 23.39
CA THR A 300 13.55 0.51 24.26
C THR A 300 12.41 1.31 23.63
N LYS A 301 12.13 1.08 22.34
CA LYS A 301 11.18 1.85 21.54
C LYS A 301 9.76 1.36 21.76
N THR A 302 8.82 2.29 21.86
CA THR A 302 7.42 1.98 22.06
C THR A 302 6.68 2.00 20.73
N TYR A 303 5.93 0.94 20.45
CA TYR A 303 5.15 0.82 19.23
C TYR A 303 3.66 0.82 19.57
N GLN A 304 2.87 1.64 18.87
CA GLN A 304 1.43 1.44 18.77
C GLN A 304 1.18 0.19 17.94
N GLU A 305 0.44 -0.77 18.50
CA GLU A 305 -0.09 -1.92 17.78
C GLU A 305 -1.54 -1.65 17.39
N SER A 306 -1.86 -1.76 16.11
CA SER A 306 -3.22 -1.63 15.58
C SER A 306 -3.57 -2.78 14.64
N VAL A 307 -4.86 -3.08 14.52
CA VAL A 307 -5.37 -4.01 13.50
C VAL A 307 -5.07 -3.45 12.11
N LYS A 308 -4.60 -4.32 11.20
CA LYS A 308 -4.52 -4.03 9.78
C LYS A 308 -5.85 -4.39 9.14
N LEU A 309 -6.59 -3.39 8.72
CA LEU A 309 -7.86 -3.57 7.99
C LEU A 309 -7.57 -3.89 6.52
N ASP A 310 -8.42 -4.73 5.92
CA ASP A 310 -8.38 -5.14 4.53
C ASP A 310 -9.31 -4.27 3.67
N GLY A 311 -8.81 -3.09 3.30
CA GLY A 311 -9.52 -2.16 2.44
C GLY A 311 -8.65 -1.62 1.32
N THR A 312 -8.89 -0.37 0.98
CA THR A 312 -8.02 0.36 0.05
C THR A 312 -7.49 1.62 0.70
N SER A 313 -6.21 1.91 0.47
CA SER A 313 -5.54 3.08 1.03
C SER A 313 -6.16 4.36 0.46
N MET A 314 -6.59 5.24 1.36
CA MET A 314 -7.09 6.58 1.05
C MET A 314 -6.29 7.63 1.82
N THR A 315 -5.85 8.68 1.13
CA THR A 315 -5.24 9.85 1.77
C THR A 315 -6.02 11.09 1.38
N VAL A 316 -6.43 11.90 2.36
CA VAL A 316 -6.95 13.24 2.10
C VAL A 316 -5.92 14.26 2.54
N TYR A 317 -5.79 15.38 1.83
CA TYR A 317 -4.85 16.42 2.21
C TYR A 317 -5.50 17.80 2.15
N PHE A 318 -4.95 18.72 2.93
CA PHE A 318 -5.23 20.14 2.82
C PHE A 318 -3.92 20.93 2.84
N VAL A 319 -3.73 21.80 1.85
CA VAL A 319 -2.59 22.70 1.75
C VAL A 319 -3.10 24.12 1.57
N ARG A 320 -2.70 25.00 2.48
CA ARG A 320 -3.09 26.41 2.47
C ARG A 320 -2.52 27.13 1.25
N LYS A 321 -3.25 28.11 0.73
CA LYS A 321 -2.86 28.89 -0.46
C LYS A 321 -1.53 29.64 -0.29
N ASN A 322 -1.20 30.04 0.93
CA ASN A 322 0.07 30.71 1.26
C ASN A 322 1.21 29.76 1.64
N SER A 323 1.00 28.44 1.54
CA SER A 323 2.04 27.45 1.80
C SER A 323 3.04 27.39 0.66
N ARG A 324 4.33 27.23 0.98
CA ARG A 324 5.37 26.97 -0.03
C ARG A 324 5.08 25.72 -0.88
N TYR A 325 4.38 24.75 -0.31
CA TYR A 325 4.03 23.48 -0.97
C TYR A 325 2.81 23.58 -1.88
N PHE A 326 2.09 24.71 -1.89
CA PHE A 326 0.87 24.84 -2.68
C PHE A 326 1.14 24.69 -4.19
N ASN A 327 2.25 25.24 -4.65
CA ASN A 327 2.69 25.17 -6.05
C ASN A 327 3.36 23.82 -6.42
N GLU A 328 3.62 22.96 -5.44
CA GLU A 328 4.16 21.61 -5.66
C GLU A 328 3.04 20.58 -5.89
N LEU A 329 1.77 20.96 -5.72
CA LEU A 329 0.62 20.10 -6.00
C LEU A 329 0.46 19.86 -7.50
N ASN A 330 -0.18 18.73 -7.85
CA ASN A 330 -0.48 18.41 -9.24
C ASN A 330 -1.27 19.56 -9.92
N PRO A 331 -0.98 19.91 -11.18
CA PRO A 331 -1.76 20.93 -11.88
C PRO A 331 -3.24 20.55 -11.95
N LEU A 332 -4.12 21.55 -11.91
CA LEU A 332 -5.56 21.34 -12.06
C LEU A 332 -5.94 21.35 -13.55
N PRO A 333 -6.77 20.40 -14.02
CA PRO A 333 -7.39 20.49 -15.33
C PRO A 333 -8.44 21.61 -15.36
N GLU A 334 -8.98 21.90 -16.55
CA GLU A 334 -10.01 22.93 -16.75
C GLU A 334 -11.26 22.70 -15.87
N LYS A 335 -11.66 21.44 -15.70
CA LYS A 335 -12.81 21.05 -14.88
C LYS A 335 -12.40 20.23 -13.67
N VAL A 336 -12.67 20.77 -12.48
CA VAL A 336 -12.51 20.10 -11.19
C VAL A 336 -13.74 20.36 -10.32
N GLY A 337 -13.95 19.50 -9.32
CA GLY A 337 -15.08 19.67 -8.42
C GLY A 337 -14.90 20.83 -7.45
N PRO A 338 -16.01 21.35 -6.90
CA PRO A 338 -16.02 22.56 -6.09
C PRO A 338 -15.28 22.42 -4.76
N ASN A 339 -15.04 21.19 -4.28
CA ASN A 339 -14.34 20.94 -3.02
C ASN A 339 -12.84 20.81 -3.20
N THR A 340 -12.33 20.83 -4.44
CA THR A 340 -10.89 20.78 -4.70
C THR A 340 -10.21 22.12 -4.40
N VAL A 341 -10.81 23.23 -4.82
CA VAL A 341 -10.26 24.59 -4.65
C VAL A 341 -11.11 25.36 -3.65
N LEU A 342 -10.59 25.55 -2.44
CA LEU A 342 -11.25 26.30 -1.37
C LEU A 342 -10.65 27.71 -1.27
N ALA A 343 -11.39 28.63 -0.64
CA ALA A 343 -10.98 30.04 -0.54
C ALA A 343 -9.58 30.23 0.06
N ASN A 344 -9.19 29.38 1.02
CA ASN A 344 -7.93 29.48 1.75
C ASN A 344 -6.91 28.38 1.40
N GLY A 345 -7.19 27.49 0.45
CA GLY A 345 -6.28 26.40 0.13
C GLY A 345 -6.87 25.36 -0.82
N ARG A 346 -6.15 24.26 -0.96
CA ARG A 346 -6.52 23.13 -1.81
C ARG A 346 -6.74 21.91 -0.96
N PHE A 347 -7.90 21.29 -1.14
CA PHE A 347 -8.21 19.98 -0.60
C PHE A 347 -8.10 18.94 -1.71
N GLY A 348 -7.57 17.77 -1.40
CA GLY A 348 -7.48 16.68 -2.36
C GLY A 348 -7.70 15.34 -1.72
N VAL A 349 -8.09 14.38 -2.55
CA VAL A 349 -8.34 13.00 -2.16
C VAL A 349 -7.54 12.10 -3.08
N CYS A 350 -6.74 11.23 -2.49
CA CYS A 350 -5.86 10.34 -3.20
C CYS A 350 -6.22 8.89 -2.90
N SER A 351 -6.13 8.04 -3.92
CA SER A 351 -5.94 6.60 -3.72
C SER A 351 -4.49 6.34 -3.30
N LYS A 352 -4.08 5.07 -3.26
CA LYS A 352 -2.69 4.69 -3.01
C LYS A 352 -1.67 5.39 -3.93
N ASN A 353 -2.01 5.55 -5.21
CA ASN A 353 -1.04 5.94 -6.25
C ASN A 353 -1.43 7.18 -7.03
N VAL A 354 -2.66 7.67 -6.88
CA VAL A 354 -3.23 8.70 -7.74
C VAL A 354 -3.91 9.78 -6.91
N ASP A 355 -3.69 11.02 -7.33
CA ASP A 355 -4.48 12.18 -6.90
C ASP A 355 -5.75 12.26 -7.74
N LEU A 356 -6.90 12.09 -7.10
CA LEU A 356 -8.18 11.88 -7.78
C LEU A 356 -8.87 13.21 -8.04
N ASN A 357 -9.43 13.36 -9.23
CA ASN A 357 -10.34 14.47 -9.50
C ASN A 357 -11.70 14.18 -8.85
N GLU A 358 -12.30 15.15 -8.18
CA GLU A 358 -13.62 15.01 -7.55
C GLU A 358 -14.71 14.57 -8.55
N LEU A 359 -14.60 15.03 -9.79
CA LEU A 359 -15.54 14.69 -10.87
C LEU A 359 -15.28 13.31 -11.48
N GLN A 360 -14.17 12.66 -11.12
CA GLN A 360 -13.83 11.34 -11.65
C GLN A 360 -14.77 10.28 -11.07
N VAL A 361 -15.40 9.50 -11.96
CA VAL A 361 -16.18 8.33 -11.54
C VAL A 361 -15.22 7.27 -11.00
N CYS A 362 -15.42 6.87 -9.73
CA CYS A 362 -14.63 5.84 -9.06
C CYS A 362 -15.53 4.96 -8.20
N SER A 363 -15.53 3.65 -8.45
CA SER A 363 -16.39 2.68 -7.75
C SER A 363 -16.09 2.58 -6.24
N PHE A 364 -14.87 2.94 -5.83
CA PHE A 364 -14.45 2.94 -4.43
C PHE A 364 -14.99 4.10 -3.61
N GLY A 365 -15.56 5.15 -4.23
CA GLY A 365 -16.24 6.20 -3.48
C GLY A 365 -15.32 7.01 -2.54
N TYR A 366 -14.06 7.21 -2.91
CA TYR A 366 -13.09 8.01 -2.14
C TYR A 366 -13.62 9.41 -1.84
N TRP A 367 -13.95 10.18 -2.89
CA TRP A 367 -14.51 11.54 -2.74
C TRP A 367 -15.86 11.52 -2.02
N LYS A 368 -16.76 10.58 -2.38
CA LYS A 368 -18.05 10.42 -1.68
C LYS A 368 -17.86 10.25 -0.17
N THR A 369 -16.90 9.44 0.25
CA THR A 369 -16.60 9.22 1.68
C THR A 369 -15.99 10.47 2.30
N ALA A 370 -15.06 11.15 1.62
CA ALA A 370 -14.48 12.40 2.12
C ALA A 370 -15.54 13.49 2.37
N LEU A 371 -16.53 13.59 1.47
CA LEU A 371 -17.64 14.54 1.57
C LEU A 371 -18.63 14.14 2.66
N GLN A 372 -18.92 12.84 2.83
CA GLN A 372 -19.76 12.33 3.93
C GLN A 372 -19.21 12.75 5.30
N TYR A 373 -17.89 12.82 5.43
CA TYR A 373 -17.21 13.24 6.67
C TYR A 373 -16.98 14.76 6.76
N ASP A 374 -17.43 15.55 5.78
CA ASP A 374 -17.22 17.00 5.69
C ASP A 374 -15.74 17.41 5.81
N LEU A 375 -14.85 16.61 5.22
CA LEU A 375 -13.40 16.83 5.33
C LEU A 375 -12.91 18.13 4.69
N PRO A 376 -13.42 18.60 3.54
CA PRO A 376 -13.01 19.89 2.98
C PRO A 376 -13.23 21.06 3.97
N ALA A 377 -14.41 21.14 4.58
CA ALA A 377 -14.74 22.22 5.52
C ALA A 377 -14.01 22.06 6.86
N LYS A 378 -13.83 20.82 7.35
CA LYS A 378 -13.06 20.57 8.59
C LYS A 378 -11.60 20.93 8.41
N LEU A 379 -10.94 20.42 7.37
CA LEU A 379 -9.49 20.59 7.19
C LEU A 379 -9.10 22.02 6.85
N SER A 380 -9.96 22.75 6.12
CA SER A 380 -9.75 24.18 5.85
C SER A 380 -9.73 25.05 7.11
N LYS A 381 -10.34 24.59 8.22
CA LYS A 381 -10.37 25.29 9.51
C LYS A 381 -9.26 24.86 10.48
N VAL A 382 -8.52 23.78 10.20
CA VAL A 382 -7.46 23.27 11.08
C VAL A 382 -6.26 24.24 11.16
N GLY A 383 -6.05 25.06 10.12
CA GLY A 383 -4.96 26.03 10.07
C GLY A 383 -3.57 25.40 9.85
N ARG A 384 -3.50 24.15 9.36
CA ARG A 384 -2.25 23.42 9.12
C ARG A 384 -2.24 22.80 7.72
N ASN A 385 -1.04 22.58 7.17
CA ASN A 385 -0.85 21.77 5.96
C ASN A 385 -0.68 20.31 6.39
N ILE A 386 -1.66 19.47 6.10
CA ILE A 386 -1.70 18.08 6.59
C ILE A 386 -2.20 17.10 5.53
N ALA A 387 -1.73 15.87 5.62
CA ALA A 387 -2.29 14.73 4.92
C ALA A 387 -2.74 13.67 5.94
N ILE A 388 -3.98 13.21 5.84
CA ILE A 388 -4.58 12.18 6.70
C ILE A 388 -4.72 10.92 5.87
N SER A 389 -4.02 9.85 6.26
CA SER A 389 -4.11 8.55 5.60
C SER A 389 -4.86 7.56 6.47
N GLY A 390 -5.67 6.75 5.82
CA GLY A 390 -6.51 5.74 6.44
C GLY A 390 -6.87 4.64 5.47
N GLU A 391 -7.54 3.63 6.00
CA GLU A 391 -8.09 2.53 5.22
C GLU A 391 -9.55 2.82 4.90
N LEU A 392 -9.89 2.80 3.62
CA LEU A 392 -11.27 2.86 3.16
C LEU A 392 -11.78 1.43 3.02
N CYS A 393 -12.77 1.06 3.84
CA CYS A 393 -13.35 -0.28 3.86
C CYS A 393 -14.84 -0.21 3.51
N GLY A 394 -15.36 -1.26 2.90
CA GLY A 394 -16.79 -1.46 2.74
C GLY A 394 -17.20 -2.06 1.42
N ASP A 395 -18.44 -1.81 1.03
CA ASP A 395 -19.06 -2.44 -0.13
C ASP A 395 -18.26 -2.20 -1.43
N GLY A 396 -18.00 -3.29 -2.15
CA GLY A 396 -17.19 -3.31 -3.37
C GLY A 396 -15.66 -3.20 -3.17
N ILE A 397 -15.16 -3.22 -1.93
CA ILE A 397 -13.72 -3.13 -1.62
C ILE A 397 -13.27 -4.45 -0.97
N ASN A 398 -12.33 -5.15 -1.62
CA ASN A 398 -11.69 -6.38 -1.15
C ASN A 398 -12.66 -7.44 -0.60
N GLY A 399 -13.83 -7.60 -1.25
CA GLY A 399 -14.86 -8.53 -0.82
C GLY A 399 -15.55 -8.17 0.50
N ASN A 400 -15.39 -6.94 0.99
CA ASN A 400 -15.95 -6.42 2.24
C ASN A 400 -15.67 -7.33 3.45
N ARG A 401 -14.42 -7.83 3.55
CA ARG A 401 -14.00 -8.76 4.61
C ARG A 401 -14.09 -8.17 6.02
N GLU A 402 -14.11 -6.84 6.12
CA GLU A 402 -14.35 -6.10 7.37
C GLU A 402 -15.83 -6.09 7.82
N GLY A 403 -16.76 -6.60 7.01
CA GLY A 403 -18.17 -6.72 7.39
C GLY A 403 -18.90 -5.38 7.55
N ILE A 404 -18.50 -4.35 6.79
CA ILE A 404 -19.21 -3.06 6.79
C ILE A 404 -20.60 -3.27 6.16
N PRO A 405 -21.68 -2.67 6.68
CA PRO A 405 -23.01 -2.87 6.10
C PRO A 405 -23.08 -2.54 4.61
N ASP A 406 -23.91 -3.28 3.88
CA ASP A 406 -24.08 -3.12 2.43
C ASP A 406 -24.31 -1.67 2.02
N ARG A 407 -23.72 -1.28 0.88
CA ARG A 407 -23.75 0.08 0.31
C ARG A 407 -23.14 1.17 1.21
N LYS A 408 -22.48 0.81 2.32
CA LYS A 408 -21.71 1.76 3.14
C LYS A 408 -20.22 1.59 2.92
N LYS A 409 -19.52 2.70 3.14
CA LYS A 409 -18.07 2.80 3.15
C LYS A 409 -17.64 3.61 4.36
N GLU A 410 -16.52 3.22 4.95
CA GLU A 410 -16.03 3.78 6.20
C GLU A 410 -14.53 4.03 6.08
N PHE A 411 -14.09 5.20 6.55
CA PHE A 411 -12.70 5.63 6.51
C PHE A 411 -12.09 5.53 7.91
N PHE A 412 -11.08 4.68 8.05
CA PHE A 412 -10.38 4.40 9.30
C PHE A 412 -8.98 5.01 9.26
N VAL A 413 -8.82 6.15 9.92
CA VAL A 413 -7.54 6.86 10.01
C VAL A 413 -6.50 5.99 10.69
N TYR A 414 -5.28 5.99 10.15
CA TYR A 414 -4.15 5.32 10.77
C TYR A 414 -2.89 6.19 10.85
N SER A 415 -2.79 7.28 10.10
CA SER A 415 -1.66 8.21 10.19
C SER A 415 -2.03 9.61 9.75
N ILE A 416 -1.31 10.60 10.29
CA ILE A 416 -1.39 11.98 9.84
C ILE A 416 0.04 12.46 9.59
N PHE A 417 0.28 13.00 8.41
CA PHE A 417 1.54 13.61 8.02
C PHE A 417 1.44 15.14 8.14
N ASP A 418 2.36 15.72 8.89
CA ASP A 418 2.54 17.17 8.96
C ASP A 418 3.42 17.58 7.77
N ILE A 419 2.81 18.23 6.78
CA ILE A 419 3.48 18.62 5.54
C ILE A 419 4.54 19.70 5.82
N ASP A 420 4.25 20.61 6.75
CA ASP A 420 5.17 21.68 7.14
C ASP A 420 6.44 21.12 7.79
N ARG A 421 6.27 20.18 8.73
CA ARG A 421 7.37 19.53 9.46
C ARG A 421 7.99 18.33 8.76
N ARG A 422 7.44 17.91 7.62
CA ARG A 422 7.90 16.75 6.84
C ARG A 422 7.98 15.46 7.66
N LYS A 423 7.04 15.26 8.58
CA LYS A 423 7.04 14.08 9.47
C LYS A 423 5.63 13.63 9.82
N TYR A 424 5.50 12.34 10.12
CA TYR A 424 4.29 11.82 10.74
C TYR A 424 4.12 12.37 12.15
N LEU A 425 2.86 12.57 12.56
CA LEU A 425 2.51 12.85 13.95
C LEU A 425 2.75 11.60 14.82
N ASP A 426 2.95 11.82 16.12
CA ASP A 426 2.96 10.74 17.10
C ASP A 426 1.65 9.93 16.96
N PRO A 427 1.69 8.58 16.89
CA PRO A 427 0.49 7.74 16.79
C PRO A 427 -0.58 8.03 17.86
N ARG A 428 -0.19 8.49 19.05
CA ARG A 428 -1.10 8.92 20.12
C ARG A 428 -1.82 10.22 19.75
N GLU A 429 -1.10 11.18 19.16
CA GLU A 429 -1.69 12.41 18.64
C GLU A 429 -2.66 12.08 17.50
N VAL A 430 -2.32 11.14 16.61
CA VAL A 430 -3.21 10.71 15.50
C VAL A 430 -4.58 10.25 16.02
N VAL A 431 -4.63 9.42 17.08
CA VAL A 431 -5.88 8.98 17.70
C VAL A 431 -6.71 10.17 18.22
N ILE A 432 -6.06 11.11 18.91
CA ILE A 432 -6.70 12.33 19.43
C ILE A 432 -7.27 13.17 18.29
N ARG A 433 -6.49 13.40 17.24
CA ARG A 433 -6.89 14.21 16.07
C ARG A 433 -8.02 13.56 15.28
N ALA A 434 -7.97 12.24 15.07
CA ALA A 434 -9.06 11.50 14.43
C ALA A 434 -10.38 11.71 15.19
N ARG A 435 -10.35 11.58 16.53
CA ARG A 435 -11.52 11.84 17.38
C ARG A 435 -12.00 13.29 17.28
N GLN A 436 -11.10 14.27 17.31
CA GLN A 436 -11.44 15.69 17.18
C GLN A 436 -12.12 16.02 15.83
N LEU A 437 -11.76 15.30 14.77
CA LEU A 437 -12.35 15.44 13.43
C LEU A 437 -13.62 14.58 13.24
N CYS A 438 -14.05 13.87 14.29
CA CYS A 438 -15.13 12.87 14.23
C CYS A 438 -14.88 11.79 13.17
N LEU A 439 -13.62 11.35 13.04
CA LEU A 439 -13.21 10.26 12.16
C LEU A 439 -12.99 8.98 12.97
N LYS A 440 -13.30 7.84 12.35
CA LYS A 440 -12.91 6.54 12.88
C LYS A 440 -11.40 6.38 12.78
N HIS A 441 -10.80 5.73 13.76
CA HIS A 441 -9.41 5.31 13.73
C HIS A 441 -9.37 3.79 13.59
N VAL A 442 -8.31 3.24 12.97
CA VAL A 442 -8.09 1.79 12.99
C VAL A 442 -8.07 1.28 14.45
N PRO A 443 -8.58 0.07 14.74
CA PRO A 443 -8.60 -0.44 16.11
C PRO A 443 -7.19 -0.50 16.71
N VAL A 444 -6.95 0.24 17.80
CA VAL A 444 -5.68 0.22 18.53
C VAL A 444 -5.77 -0.85 19.61
N ILE A 445 -4.82 -1.79 19.61
CA ILE A 445 -4.72 -2.88 20.58
C ILE A 445 -3.97 -2.41 21.82
N GLY A 446 -2.90 -1.64 21.64
CA GLY A 446 -2.11 -1.12 22.74
C GLY A 446 -0.80 -0.48 22.31
N TYR A 447 0.05 -0.19 23.30
CA TYR A 447 1.38 0.36 23.11
C TYR A 447 2.38 -0.52 23.85
N PHE A 448 3.35 -1.06 23.13
CA PHE A 448 4.24 -2.08 23.66
C PHE A 448 5.68 -1.82 23.22
N LYS A 449 6.64 -2.21 24.05
CA LYS A 449 7.99 -2.46 23.54
C LYS A 449 8.03 -3.87 22.98
N ILE A 450 8.70 -4.06 21.84
CA ILE A 450 8.76 -5.37 21.19
C ILE A 450 9.22 -6.50 22.13
N PRO A 451 10.26 -6.32 22.98
CA PRO A 451 10.68 -7.37 23.91
C PRO A 451 9.62 -7.78 24.95
N GLU A 452 8.62 -6.95 25.22
CA GLU A 452 7.52 -7.25 26.17
C GLU A 452 6.51 -8.23 25.56
N ILE A 453 6.44 -8.31 24.23
CA ILE A 453 5.43 -9.10 23.51
C ILE A 453 6.03 -10.17 22.57
N ALA A 454 7.34 -10.13 22.31
CA ALA A 454 8.01 -11.03 21.38
C ALA A 454 9.51 -11.15 21.67
N LYS A 455 10.04 -12.37 21.54
CA LYS A 455 11.48 -12.68 21.63
C LYS A 455 12.11 -12.86 20.24
N ALA A 456 11.31 -13.24 19.25
CA ALA A 456 11.72 -13.39 17.86
C ALA A 456 10.58 -13.03 16.88
N HIS A 457 10.89 -12.97 15.58
CA HIS A 457 9.91 -12.74 14.52
C HIS A 457 8.71 -13.70 14.58
N GLY A 458 8.95 -14.96 14.94
CA GLY A 458 7.90 -15.98 15.06
C GLY A 458 6.83 -15.65 16.09
N ASP A 459 7.17 -14.96 17.18
CA ASP A 459 6.19 -14.59 18.22
C ASP A 459 5.23 -13.52 17.70
N LEU A 460 5.74 -12.52 16.97
CA LEU A 460 4.90 -11.50 16.34
C LEU A 460 4.05 -12.09 15.20
N GLN A 461 4.60 -13.04 14.43
CA GLN A 461 3.83 -13.75 13.41
C GLN A 461 2.67 -14.53 14.02
N LYS A 462 2.94 -15.32 15.07
CA LYS A 462 1.91 -16.03 15.82
C LYS A 462 0.85 -15.08 16.38
N ARG A 463 1.29 -13.95 16.95
CA ARG A 463 0.38 -12.91 17.45
C ARG A 463 -0.55 -12.37 16.37
N ALA A 464 -0.07 -12.18 15.14
CA ALA A 464 -0.92 -11.76 14.02
C ALA A 464 -1.86 -12.87 13.57
N ASP A 465 -1.41 -14.13 13.56
CA ASP A 465 -2.22 -15.29 13.18
C ASP A 465 -3.37 -15.58 14.16
N GLU A 466 -3.17 -15.29 15.45
CA GLU A 466 -4.16 -15.41 16.51
C GLU A 466 -5.18 -14.26 16.53
N LYS A 467 -4.91 -13.18 15.81
CA LYS A 467 -5.85 -12.07 15.63
C LYS A 467 -6.68 -12.32 14.38
N GLU A 468 -8.00 -12.13 14.49
CA GLU A 468 -8.88 -12.11 13.33
C GLU A 468 -8.59 -10.85 12.48
N GLY A 469 -8.60 -11.01 11.16
CA GLY A 469 -8.31 -9.93 10.20
C GLY A 469 -6.99 -10.12 9.44
N GLU A 470 -6.65 -9.15 8.59
CA GLU A 470 -5.49 -9.25 7.68
C GLU A 470 -4.14 -9.31 8.42
N GLY A 471 -4.09 -8.70 9.60
CA GLY A 471 -2.91 -8.75 10.46
C GLY A 471 -2.80 -7.52 11.35
N LEU A 472 -1.55 -7.13 11.62
CA LEU A 472 -1.20 -6.08 12.56
C LEU A 472 -0.25 -5.06 11.94
N VAL A 473 -0.34 -3.82 12.42
CA VAL A 473 0.60 -2.74 12.10
C VAL A 473 1.21 -2.21 13.40
N PHE A 474 2.53 -2.06 13.40
CA PHE A 474 3.31 -1.51 14.50
C PHE A 474 3.91 -0.17 14.08
N LYS A 475 3.62 0.89 14.82
CA LYS A 475 4.14 2.25 14.56
C LYS A 475 4.89 2.77 15.77
N CYS A 476 6.19 3.03 15.59
CA CYS A 476 7.05 3.59 16.61
C CYS A 476 6.55 5.00 16.97
N VAL A 477 6.36 5.27 18.26
CA VAL A 477 5.87 6.58 18.70
C VAL A 477 6.97 7.64 18.67
N GLU A 478 8.24 7.23 18.75
CA GLU A 478 9.35 8.17 18.89
C GLU A 478 9.96 8.64 17.56
N ASP A 479 9.97 7.80 16.53
CA ASP A 479 10.75 8.07 15.31
C ASP A 479 10.05 7.70 13.99
N GLY A 480 8.74 7.46 14.03
CA GLY A 480 7.91 7.28 12.83
C GLY A 480 8.15 5.97 12.06
N ARG A 481 9.09 5.12 12.48
CA ARG A 481 9.30 3.81 11.87
C ARG A 481 8.09 2.92 12.06
N SER A 482 7.74 2.16 11.04
CA SER A 482 6.62 1.23 11.10
C SER A 482 6.90 -0.06 10.35
N PHE A 483 6.26 -1.14 10.80
CA PHE A 483 6.23 -2.42 10.10
C PHE A 483 4.86 -3.07 10.23
N LYS A 484 4.57 -4.02 9.36
CA LYS A 484 3.34 -4.81 9.39
C LYS A 484 3.64 -6.30 9.53
N VAL A 485 2.72 -7.01 10.16
CA VAL A 485 2.73 -8.46 10.27
C VAL A 485 1.43 -8.94 9.65
N LEU A 486 1.51 -9.62 8.51
CA LEU A 486 0.32 -10.17 7.86
C LEU A 486 0.03 -11.55 8.46
N SER A 487 -1.24 -11.83 8.74
CA SER A 487 -1.68 -13.14 9.23
C SER A 487 -1.55 -14.17 8.11
N ASN A 488 -0.72 -15.19 8.32
CA ASN A 488 -0.58 -16.31 7.39
C ASN A 488 -1.91 -17.06 7.26
N THR A 489 -2.65 -17.21 8.36
CA THR A 489 -3.99 -17.80 8.37
C THR A 489 -4.93 -17.01 7.46
N TYR A 490 -4.88 -15.67 7.51
CA TYR A 490 -5.69 -14.82 6.65
C TYR A 490 -5.30 -14.90 5.18
N LEU A 491 -4.00 -14.82 4.88
CA LEU A 491 -3.48 -14.92 3.52
C LEU A 491 -3.89 -16.26 2.88
N GLU A 492 -3.83 -17.36 3.64
CA GLU A 492 -4.28 -18.67 3.19
C GLU A 492 -5.79 -18.70 2.94
N LYS A 493 -6.59 -18.28 3.93
CA LYS A 493 -8.06 -18.27 3.87
C LYS A 493 -8.57 -17.52 2.64
N HIS A 494 -7.89 -16.44 2.25
CA HIS A 494 -8.28 -15.57 1.14
C HIS A 494 -7.45 -15.78 -0.13
N ASN A 495 -6.57 -16.80 -0.17
CA ASN A 495 -5.75 -17.16 -1.33
C ASN A 495 -4.88 -15.99 -1.85
N LEU A 496 -4.25 -15.27 -0.92
CA LEU A 496 -3.41 -14.09 -1.13
C LEU A 496 -1.91 -14.42 -1.22
#